data_AF-A0A141CLW9-F1
#
_entry.id   AF-A0A141CLW9-F1
#
_cell.length_a   1.000
_cell.length_b   1.000
_cell.length_c   1.000
_cell.angle_alpha   90.00
_cell.angle_beta   90.00
_cell.angle_gamma   90.00
#
_symmetry.space_group_name_H-M   'P 1'
#
loop_
_entity.id
_entity.type
_entity.pdbx_description
1 polymer ?
#
loop_
_entity_poly.entity_id
_entity_poly.type
_entity_poly.pdbx_seq_one_letter_code
_entity_poly.pdbx_strand_id
1 'polypeptide(L)'
;QWYWSYEYSDIFESEMDAYMSMSPYRLQDCDHRLLLPAHTPVRVLITAADVLHSWTVPVMGIKADAVPGRLNQLAFYSDRVGVFFGQCSEICGSNHSFMPIVSEVVSSNQFLKAITV
;
A
#
# COMPACT_ATOMS: atom_id res chain seq x y z
N GLN A 1 0.50 14.55 -0.45
CA GLN A 1 -0.97 14.72 -0.26
C GLN A 1 -1.66 14.83 -1.62
N TRP A 2 -2.70 14.07 -1.97
CA TRP A 2 -3.33 12.94 -1.27
C TRP A 2 -3.26 11.69 -2.14
N TYR A 3 -2.24 10.88 -1.88
CA TYR A 3 -1.91 9.65 -2.58
C TYR A 3 -0.89 8.90 -1.72
N TRP A 4 -0.58 7.67 -2.10
CA TRP A 4 0.48 6.87 -1.47
C TRP A 4 1.60 6.65 -2.48
N SER A 5 2.85 6.67 -2.03
CA SER A 5 4.00 6.26 -2.84
C SER A 5 4.54 4.96 -2.28
N TYR A 6 4.94 4.04 -3.15
CA TYR A 6 5.51 2.74 -2.79
C TYR A 6 6.90 2.60 -3.39
N GLU A 7 7.83 2.10 -2.59
CA GLU A 7 9.21 1.82 -2.98
C GLU A 7 9.55 0.35 -2.70
N TYR A 8 10.20 -0.31 -3.66
CA TYR A 8 10.72 -1.68 -3.50
C TYR A 8 12.25 -1.68 -3.38
N SER A 9 12.80 -0.81 -2.53
CA SER A 9 14.23 -0.52 -2.44
C SER A 9 15.14 -1.73 -2.17
N ASP A 10 14.62 -2.77 -1.51
CA ASP A 10 15.35 -4.04 -1.28
C ASP A 10 15.54 -4.88 -2.57
N ILE A 11 14.79 -4.58 -3.64
CA ILE A 11 14.71 -5.39 -4.86
C ILE A 11 15.19 -4.59 -6.07
N PHE A 12 14.65 -3.38 -6.27
CA PHE A 12 15.02 -2.48 -7.38
C PHE A 12 14.71 -1.03 -7.01
N GLU A 13 15.50 -0.09 -7.54
CA GLU A 13 15.25 1.34 -7.37
C GLU A 13 14.06 1.77 -8.23
N SER A 14 12.85 1.53 -7.71
CA SER A 14 11.61 2.06 -8.25
C SER A 14 10.77 2.71 -7.17
N GLU A 15 10.09 3.77 -7.58
CA GLU A 15 9.08 4.47 -6.83
C GLU A 15 7.84 4.56 -7.72
N MET A 16 6.67 4.30 -7.14
CA MET A 16 5.39 4.40 -7.84
C MET A 16 4.37 5.15 -6.97
N ASP A 17 3.74 6.16 -7.56
CA ASP A 17 2.64 6.88 -6.93
C ASP A 17 1.30 6.21 -7.25
N ALA A 18 0.48 6.04 -6.21
CA ALA A 18 -0.85 5.45 -6.27
C ALA A 18 -1.91 6.52 -5.97
N TYR A 19 -2.55 7.02 -7.03
CA TYR A 19 -3.66 7.94 -6.97
C TYR A 19 -4.99 7.21 -7.09
N MET A 20 -6.04 7.73 -6.43
CA MET A 20 -7.39 7.22 -6.63
C MET A 20 -7.78 7.28 -8.11
N SER A 21 -8.24 6.16 -8.64
CA SER A 21 -8.64 6.04 -10.04
C SER A 21 -10.14 5.69 -10.16
N MET A 22 -10.72 5.99 -11.33
CA MET A 22 -12.10 5.62 -11.60
C MET A 22 -12.20 4.12 -11.87
N SER A 23 -12.92 3.41 -11.02
CA SER A 23 -13.21 1.98 -11.20
C SER A 23 -14.63 1.63 -10.73
N PRO A 24 -15.13 0.41 -10.99
CA PRO A 24 -16.39 -0.06 -10.43
C PRO A 24 -16.43 -0.01 -8.89
N TYR A 25 -15.27 -0.08 -8.24
CA TYR A 25 -15.11 0.07 -6.80
C TYR A 25 -14.91 1.54 -6.43
N ARG A 26 -16.02 2.29 -6.40
CA ARG A 26 -16.02 3.74 -6.15
C ARG A 26 -15.20 4.10 -4.90
N LEU A 27 -14.21 4.99 -5.08
CA LEU A 27 -13.27 5.50 -4.05
C LEU A 27 -12.32 4.47 -3.43
N GLN A 28 -12.33 3.22 -3.89
CA GLN A 28 -11.53 2.15 -3.29
C GLN A 28 -10.35 1.72 -4.14
N ASP A 29 -10.30 2.09 -5.41
CA ASP A 29 -9.25 1.64 -6.34
C ASP A 29 -8.25 2.77 -6.68
N CYS A 30 -7.07 2.37 -7.14
CA CYS A 30 -6.01 3.28 -7.57
C CYS A 30 -5.47 2.89 -8.94
N ASP A 31 -4.70 3.78 -9.56
CA ASP A 31 -4.00 3.54 -10.83
C ASP A 31 -2.85 2.52 -10.67
N HIS A 32 -2.15 2.57 -9.54
CA HIS A 32 -1.00 1.74 -9.23
C HIS A 32 -1.20 1.00 -7.91
N ARG A 33 -1.35 -0.32 -7.98
CA ARG A 33 -1.57 -1.17 -6.80
C ARG A 33 -0.23 -1.64 -6.22
N LEU A 34 -0.16 -1.77 -4.89
CA LEU A 34 0.99 -2.37 -4.22
C LEU A 34 0.97 -3.88 -4.48
N LEU A 35 1.93 -4.38 -5.24
CA LEU A 35 2.06 -5.80 -5.56
C LEU A 35 2.82 -6.52 -4.45
N LEU A 36 2.31 -7.66 -3.99
CA LEU A 36 2.85 -8.41 -2.86
C LEU A 36 2.92 -9.92 -3.18
N PRO A 37 3.95 -10.64 -2.72
CA PRO A 37 4.01 -12.10 -2.85
C PRO A 37 3.16 -12.81 -1.79
N ALA A 38 2.38 -13.80 -2.22
CA ALA A 38 1.73 -14.75 -1.31
C ALA A 38 2.76 -15.66 -0.62
N HIS A 39 2.38 -16.22 0.52
CA HIS A 39 3.16 -17.18 1.30
C HIS A 39 4.57 -16.72 1.70
N THR A 40 4.80 -15.42 1.73
CA THR A 40 6.11 -14.82 2.04
C THR A 40 5.91 -13.77 3.13
N PRO A 41 6.71 -13.78 4.21
CA PRO A 41 6.70 -12.69 5.18
C PRO A 41 7.14 -11.39 4.52
N VAL A 42 6.30 -10.37 4.60
CA VAL A 42 6.58 -9.03 4.06
C VAL A 42 6.77 -8.07 5.22
N ARG A 43 7.81 -7.24 5.13
CA ARG A 43 8.06 -6.11 6.03
C ARG A 43 7.74 -4.83 5.26
N VAL A 44 6.93 -3.96 5.85
CA VAL A 44 6.63 -2.63 5.30
C VAL A 44 7.11 -1.57 6.27
N LEU A 45 7.73 -0.55 5.70
CA LEU A 45 8.15 0.66 6.40
C LEU A 45 7.21 1.79 5.98
N ILE A 46 6.68 2.51 6.97
CA ILE A 46 5.60 3.48 6.78
C ILE A 46 6.02 4.80 7.41
N THR A 47 5.98 5.85 6.60
CA THR A 47 6.29 7.23 6.98
C THR A 47 5.39 8.17 6.18
N ALA A 48 5.38 9.45 6.52
CA ALA A 48 4.72 10.49 5.74
C ALA A 48 5.71 11.57 5.32
N ALA A 49 5.50 12.13 4.13
CA ALA A 49 6.29 13.26 3.63
C ALA A 49 5.73 14.64 4.03
N ASP A 50 4.50 14.69 4.55
CA ASP A 50 3.79 15.95 4.83
C ASP A 50 3.15 16.01 6.24
N VAL A 51 1.91 15.53 6.40
CA VAL A 51 1.15 15.50 7.67
C VAL A 51 0.95 14.06 8.13
N LEU A 52 0.23 13.86 9.23
CA LEU A 52 -0.14 12.53 9.69
C LEU A 52 -1.08 11.84 8.68
N HIS A 53 -0.80 10.59 8.38
CA HIS A 53 -1.72 9.66 7.71
C HIS A 53 -1.73 8.34 8.49
N SER A 54 -2.52 7.36 8.04
CA SER A 54 -2.48 6.01 8.62
C SER A 54 -2.78 4.97 7.55
N TRP A 55 -1.80 4.10 7.29
CA TRP A 55 -1.87 3.07 6.27
C TRP A 55 -2.62 1.87 6.84
N THR A 56 -3.81 1.58 6.30
CA THR A 56 -4.73 0.58 6.87
C THR A 56 -5.29 -0.33 5.78
N VAL A 57 -5.12 -1.63 5.94
CA VAL A 57 -5.75 -2.69 5.13
C VAL A 57 -6.51 -3.63 6.08
N PRO A 58 -7.82 -3.40 6.32
CA PRO A 58 -8.56 -4.07 7.38
C PRO A 58 -8.60 -5.59 7.26
N VAL A 59 -8.73 -6.12 6.05
CA VAL A 59 -8.82 -7.58 5.80
C VAL A 59 -7.51 -8.31 6.15
N MET A 60 -6.38 -7.60 6.10
CA MET A 60 -5.08 -8.14 6.54
C MET A 60 -4.84 -7.90 8.04
N GLY A 61 -5.74 -7.18 8.74
CA GLY A 61 -5.55 -6.80 10.14
C GLY A 61 -4.42 -5.80 10.37
N ILE A 62 -4.06 -5.01 9.34
CA ILE A 62 -2.93 -4.08 9.39
C ILE A 62 -3.44 -2.65 9.52
N LYS A 63 -2.88 -1.92 10.49
CA LYS A 63 -2.98 -0.48 10.62
C LYS A 63 -1.69 0.05 11.24
N ALA A 64 -1.07 1.05 10.62
CA ALA A 64 0.00 1.82 11.25
C ALA A 64 0.00 3.26 10.76
N ASP A 65 0.29 4.17 11.69
CA ASP A 65 0.35 5.60 11.38
C ASP A 65 1.57 5.90 10.53
N ALA A 66 1.41 6.80 9.57
CA ALA A 66 2.46 7.39 8.78
C ALA A 66 2.76 8.76 9.38
N VAL A 67 3.88 8.88 10.08
CA VAL A 67 4.24 10.07 10.87
C VAL A 67 5.46 10.74 10.24
N PRO A 68 5.41 12.03 9.89
CA PRO A 68 6.56 12.73 9.33
C PRO A 68 7.77 12.65 10.27
N GLY A 69 8.92 12.24 9.73
CA GLY A 69 10.15 12.05 10.50
C GLY A 69 10.22 10.78 11.35
N ARG A 70 9.25 9.86 11.26
CA ARG A 70 9.28 8.55 11.92
C ARG A 70 8.97 7.44 10.92
N LEU A 71 9.85 6.45 10.88
CA LEU A 71 9.70 5.25 10.08
C LEU A 71 9.10 4.12 10.95
N ASN A 72 7.79 3.93 10.87
CA ASN A 72 7.11 2.82 11.53
C ASN A 72 7.32 1.53 10.74
N GLN A 73 7.47 0.41 11.43
CA GLN A 73 7.66 -0.91 10.81
C GLN A 73 6.50 -1.83 11.18
N LEU A 74 6.01 -2.56 10.17
CA LEU A 74 5.08 -3.66 10.36
C LEU A 74 5.49 -4.85 9.51
N ALA A 75 5.10 -6.04 9.97
CA ALA A 75 5.32 -7.28 9.23
C ALA A 75 3.99 -8.02 9.13
N PHE A 76 3.73 -8.60 7.97
CA PHE A 76 2.54 -9.41 7.75
C PHE A 76 2.83 -10.58 6.82
N TYR A 77 1.88 -11.50 6.76
CA TYR A 77 1.92 -12.69 5.94
C TYR A 77 0.56 -12.86 5.26
N SER A 78 0.56 -13.06 3.96
CA SER A 78 -0.66 -13.31 3.17
C SER A 78 -0.71 -14.77 2.74
N ASP A 79 -1.73 -15.49 3.20
CA ASP A 79 -1.95 -16.91 2.91
C ASP A 79 -2.75 -17.16 1.63
N ARG A 80 -3.32 -16.10 1.03
CA ARG A 80 -4.17 -16.19 -0.15
C ARG A 80 -3.87 -15.08 -1.14
N VAL A 81 -3.97 -15.41 -2.42
CA VAL A 81 -3.91 -14.44 -3.52
C VAL A 81 -5.20 -13.64 -3.63
N GLY A 82 -5.13 -12.40 -4.08
CA GLY A 82 -6.29 -11.53 -4.25
C GLY A 82 -5.97 -10.05 -4.11
N VAL A 83 -6.98 -9.22 -4.32
CA VAL A 83 -6.92 -7.77 -4.17
C VAL A 83 -7.57 -7.37 -2.85
N PHE A 84 -6.83 -6.62 -2.04
CA PHE A 84 -7.25 -6.18 -0.71
C PHE A 84 -7.28 -4.66 -0.65
N PHE A 85 -8.44 -4.14 -0.26
CA PHE A 85 -8.70 -2.72 -0.21
C PHE A 85 -8.46 -2.16 1.19
N GLY A 86 -8.01 -0.92 1.22
CA GLY A 86 -7.68 -0.14 2.41
C GLY A 86 -7.95 1.35 2.18
N GLN A 87 -7.84 2.11 3.26
CA GLN A 87 -8.08 3.57 3.27
C GLN A 87 -7.16 4.24 4.29
N CYS A 88 -6.90 5.53 4.08
CA CYS A 88 -6.30 6.34 5.13
C CYS A 88 -7.20 6.38 6.37
N SER A 89 -6.65 6.10 7.55
CA SER A 89 -7.40 6.03 8.81
C SER A 89 -6.98 7.08 9.85
N GLU A 90 -6.39 8.19 9.39
CA GLU A 90 -6.02 9.37 10.18
C GLU A 90 -6.35 10.64 9.39
N ILE A 91 -6.99 11.62 10.03
CA ILE A 91 -7.49 12.81 9.33
C ILE A 91 -6.35 13.65 8.75
N CYS A 92 -6.33 13.80 7.42
CA CYS A 92 -5.20 14.40 6.70
C CYS A 92 -5.58 15.52 5.70
N GLY A 93 -6.74 16.16 5.91
CA GLY A 93 -7.20 17.30 5.12
C GLY A 93 -8.30 16.98 4.09
N SER A 94 -8.44 17.85 3.08
CA SER A 94 -9.62 17.91 2.21
C SER A 94 -9.95 16.60 1.48
N ASN A 95 -8.94 15.88 0.99
CA ASN A 95 -9.14 14.63 0.25
C ASN A 95 -8.75 13.39 1.08
N HIS A 96 -8.89 13.47 2.40
CA HIS A 96 -8.65 12.34 3.31
C HIS A 96 -9.38 11.06 2.90
N SER A 97 -10.62 11.17 2.40
CA SER A 97 -11.43 10.03 1.93
C SER A 97 -11.15 9.57 0.48
N PHE A 98 -10.15 10.15 -0.19
CA PHE A 98 -9.87 9.93 -1.62
C PHE A 98 -8.42 9.49 -1.87
N MET A 99 -7.81 8.80 -0.91
CA MET A 99 -6.47 8.23 -1.02
C MET A 99 -6.48 6.74 -0.64
N PRO A 100 -7.10 5.89 -1.48
CA PRO A 100 -7.24 4.46 -1.21
C PRO A 100 -5.89 3.76 -1.18
N ILE A 101 -5.87 2.63 -0.50
CA ILE A 101 -4.75 1.68 -0.50
C ILE A 101 -5.26 0.42 -1.19
N VAL A 102 -4.54 -0.07 -2.18
CA VAL A 102 -4.87 -1.33 -2.84
C VAL A 102 -3.65 -2.22 -2.85
N SER A 103 -3.76 -3.36 -2.19
CA SER A 103 -2.72 -4.37 -2.09
C SER A 103 -3.12 -5.58 -2.92
N GLU A 104 -2.38 -5.88 -3.98
CA GLU A 104 -2.59 -7.04 -4.84
C GLU A 104 -1.59 -8.14 -4.49
N VAL A 105 -2.09 -9.20 -3.85
CA VAL A 105 -1.29 -10.38 -3.51
C VAL A 105 -1.35 -11.37 -4.66
N VAL A 106 -0.19 -11.68 -5.24
CA VAL A 106 -0.03 -12.64 -6.34
C VAL A 106 0.84 -13.81 -5.91
N SER A 107 0.88 -14.88 -6.70
CA SER A 107 1.82 -15.98 -6.44
C SER A 107 3.26 -15.49 -6.48
N SER A 108 4.16 -16.07 -5.69
CA SER A 108 5.58 -15.66 -5.65
C SER A 108 6.24 -15.69 -7.04
N ASN A 109 5.85 -16.64 -7.90
CA ASN A 109 6.33 -16.72 -9.29
C ASN A 109 5.84 -15.54 -10.15
N GLN A 110 4.59 -15.09 -9.98
CA GLN A 110 4.07 -13.91 -10.68
C GLN A 110 4.72 -12.63 -10.16
N PHE A 111 4.92 -12.54 -8.84
CA PHE A 111 5.62 -11.41 -8.22
C PHE A 111 7.02 -11.27 -8.80
N LEU A 112 7.82 -12.34 -8.79
CA LEU A 112 9.17 -12.35 -9.37
C LEU A 112 9.16 -11.94 -10.84
N LYS A 113 8.24 -12.47 -11.64
CA LYS A 113 8.11 -12.06 -13.06
C LYS A 113 7.79 -10.58 -13.22
N ALA A 114 6.93 -10.02 -12.38
CA ALA A 114 6.53 -8.62 -12.47
C ALA A 114 7.68 -7.64 -12.13
N ILE A 115 8.62 -8.05 -11.27
CA ILE A 115 9.74 -7.21 -10.82
C ILE A 115 11.05 -7.43 -11.61
N THR A 116 11.12 -8.44 -12.47
CA THR A 116 12.35 -8.78 -13.24
C THR A 116 12.25 -8.38 -14.72
N VAL A 117 11.18 -7.69 -15.11
CA VAL A 117 10.95 -7.17 -16.47
C VAL A 117 11.14 -5.66 -16.45
#